data_AF-A0A368GLZ3-F1
#
_entry.id   AF-A0A368GLZ3-F1
#
_cell.length_a   1.000
_cell.length_b   1.000
_cell.length_c   1.000
_cell.angle_alpha   90.00
_cell.angle_beta   90.00
_cell.angle_gamma   90.00
#
_symmetry.space_group_name_H-M   'P 1'
#
loop_
_entity.id
_entity.type
_entity.pdbx_description
1 polymer ?
#
loop_
_entity_poly.entity_id
_entity_poly.type
_entity_poly.pdbx_seq_one_letter_code
_entity_poly.pdbx_strand_id
1 'polypeptide(L)'
;MQLGSSFYSDGKEKNVDGGLVTYGGLDSKNCDSVIVYEPLIEPANWQLKLAAVSSANFRLEYGWSVISDTSSALIVAPLTIAARLASIFGAQCPVLFSSSCFLNCQRISLAVREGIALFI
;
A
#
# COMPACT_ATOMS: atom_id res chain seq x y z
N MET A 1 -26.86 -11.56 3.26
CA MET A 1 -26.51 -10.25 2.68
C MET A 1 -25.28 -9.77 3.41
N GLN A 2 -24.12 -9.77 2.77
CA GLN A 2 -22.88 -9.34 3.40
C GLN A 2 -22.82 -7.81 3.27
N LEU A 3 -23.23 -7.11 4.32
CA LEU A 3 -23.15 -5.65 4.39
C LEU A 3 -21.67 -5.28 4.54
N GLY A 4 -20.99 -5.11 3.40
CA GLY A 4 -19.62 -4.58 3.35
C GLY A 4 -19.63 -3.07 3.11
N SER A 5 -18.47 -2.44 3.29
CA SER A 5 -18.23 -1.05 2.86
C SER A 5 -17.07 -1.01 1.88
N SER A 6 -17.15 -0.15 0.86
CA SER A 6 -16.03 0.13 -0.05
C SER A 6 -15.51 1.54 0.15
N PHE A 7 -14.20 1.70 0.00
CA PHE A 7 -13.49 2.97 0.19
C PHE A 7 -12.80 3.36 -1.12
N TYR A 8 -12.95 4.63 -1.51
CA TYR A 8 -12.24 5.26 -2.61
C TYR A 8 -11.52 6.50 -2.09
N SER A 9 -10.29 6.75 -2.54
CA SER A 9 -9.50 7.92 -2.15
C SER A 9 -8.78 8.49 -3.36
N ASP A 10 -8.91 9.81 -3.57
CA ASP A 10 -8.23 10.52 -4.64
C ASP A 10 -7.02 11.27 -4.07
N GLY A 11 -5.82 10.72 -4.31
CA GLY A 11 -4.56 11.27 -3.83
C GLY A 11 -3.78 12.09 -4.85
N LYS A 12 -4.28 12.25 -6.09
CA LYS A 12 -3.50 12.84 -7.19
C LYS A 12 -3.95 14.26 -7.54
N GLU A 13 -5.22 14.55 -7.34
CA GLU A 13 -5.84 15.77 -7.82
C GLU A 13 -5.88 16.87 -6.75
N LYS A 14 -5.77 18.14 -7.20
CA LYS A 14 -5.88 19.31 -6.32
C LYS A 14 -7.25 19.94 -6.46
N ASN A 15 -7.84 20.35 -5.34
CA ASN A 15 -9.16 20.99 -5.28
C ASN A 15 -10.32 20.11 -5.79
N VAL A 16 -10.24 18.79 -5.55
CA VAL A 16 -11.32 17.83 -5.81
C VAL A 16 -11.82 17.19 -4.50
N ASP A 17 -12.91 16.44 -4.57
CA ASP A 17 -13.37 15.59 -3.48
C ASP A 17 -12.30 14.52 -3.16
N GLY A 18 -11.85 14.45 -1.90
CA GLY A 18 -10.72 13.60 -1.50
C GLY A 18 -11.00 12.10 -1.44
N GLY A 19 -12.26 11.67 -1.58
CA GLY A 19 -12.64 10.25 -1.54
C GLY A 19 -14.13 10.01 -1.28
N LEU A 20 -14.51 8.73 -1.25
CA LEU A 20 -15.89 8.27 -1.03
C LEU A 20 -15.91 7.01 -0.17
N VAL A 21 -16.88 6.92 0.76
CA VAL A 21 -17.20 5.68 1.48
C VAL A 21 -18.60 5.25 1.10
N THR A 22 -18.72 4.01 0.60
CA THR A 22 -20.01 3.39 0.28
C THR A 22 -20.33 2.36 1.34
N TYR A 23 -21.46 2.51 2.02
CA TYR A 23 -21.93 1.57 3.04
C TYR A 23 -22.97 0.61 2.46
N GLY A 24 -22.85 -0.68 2.79
CA GLY A 24 -23.81 -1.71 2.38
C GLY A 24 -23.69 -2.14 0.92
N GLY A 25 -22.59 -1.81 0.24
CA GLY A 25 -22.40 -2.10 -1.18
C GLY A 25 -20.99 -1.83 -1.68
N LEU A 26 -20.82 -2.02 -2.98
CA LEU A 26 -19.57 -1.77 -3.71
C LEU A 26 -19.77 -0.58 -4.65
N ASP A 27 -18.77 0.28 -4.72
CA ASP A 27 -18.74 1.40 -5.65
C ASP A 27 -18.30 0.95 -7.05
N SER A 28 -19.27 0.66 -7.92
CA SER A 28 -19.00 0.23 -9.30
C SER A 28 -18.52 1.35 -10.23
N LYS A 29 -18.47 2.61 -9.77
CA LYS A 29 -18.00 3.74 -10.60
C LYS A 29 -16.51 3.96 -10.45
N ASN A 30 -16.00 3.81 -9.24
CA ASN A 30 -14.60 4.08 -8.93
C ASN A 30 -13.74 2.80 -8.75
N CYS A 31 -14.36 1.62 -8.68
CA CYS A 31 -13.65 0.34 -8.71
C CYS A 31 -13.62 -0.27 -10.12
N ASP A 32 -12.60 -1.07 -10.40
CA ASP A 32 -12.56 -1.89 -11.61
C ASP A 32 -13.65 -2.98 -11.56
N SER A 33 -13.99 -3.51 -12.73
CA SER A 33 -14.91 -4.63 -12.96
C SER A 33 -14.50 -5.92 -12.25
N VAL A 34 -13.20 -6.10 -11.97
CA VAL A 34 -12.65 -7.28 -11.30
C VAL A 34 -12.38 -6.97 -9.83
N ILE A 35 -13.07 -7.69 -8.95
CA ILE A 35 -12.86 -7.62 -7.50
C ILE A 35 -12.33 -8.96 -7.02
N VAL A 36 -11.13 -8.93 -6.44
CA VAL A 36 -10.47 -10.10 -5.84
C VAL A 36 -10.76 -10.08 -4.34
N TYR A 37 -11.21 -11.23 -3.81
CA TYR A 37 -11.55 -11.38 -2.40
C TYR A 37 -10.53 -12.29 -1.71
N GLU A 38 -9.97 -11.80 -0.61
CA GLU A 38 -9.13 -12.59 0.29
C GLU A 38 -9.85 -12.87 1.62
N PRO A 39 -9.72 -14.09 2.18
CA PRO A 39 -10.25 -14.38 3.49
C PRO A 39 -9.47 -13.62 4.57
N LEU A 40 -10.20 -13.17 5.59
CA LEU A 40 -9.57 -12.59 6.78
C LEU A 40 -8.87 -13.68 7.61
N ILE A 41 -7.72 -13.33 8.18
CA ILE A 41 -6.99 -14.18 9.12
C ILE A 41 -7.73 -14.22 10.46
N GLU A 42 -8.23 -13.07 10.92
CA GLU A 42 -9.02 -12.94 12.14
C GLU A 42 -10.15 -11.91 11.95
N PRO A 43 -11.31 -12.06 12.62
CA PRO A 43 -12.45 -11.17 12.46
C PRO A 43 -12.32 -9.83 13.20
N ALA A 44 -11.26 -9.63 13.98
CA ALA A 44 -11.04 -8.41 14.75
C ALA A 44 -10.45 -7.26 13.92
N ASN A 45 -9.74 -7.58 12.85
CA ASN A 45 -9.03 -6.63 12.00
C ASN A 45 -9.28 -6.95 10.53
N TRP A 46 -9.10 -5.97 9.65
CA TRP A 46 -9.03 -6.18 8.20
C TRP A 46 -7.68 -6.80 7.81
N GLN A 47 -7.33 -7.90 8.48
CA GLN A 47 -6.05 -8.59 8.36
C GLN A 47 -6.18 -9.74 7.36
N LEU A 48 -5.32 -9.75 6.35
CA LEU A 48 -5.32 -10.71 5.25
C LEU A 48 -3.91 -11.25 4.99
N LYS A 49 -3.84 -12.37 4.28
CA LYS A 49 -2.57 -12.99 3.90
C LYS A 49 -2.12 -12.42 2.56
N LEU A 50 -0.94 -11.81 2.54
CA LEU A 50 -0.26 -11.38 1.33
C LEU A 50 0.66 -12.49 0.84
N ALA A 51 0.54 -12.91 -0.42
CA ALA A 51 1.39 -13.94 -1.02
C ALA A 51 2.83 -13.45 -1.21
N ALA A 52 3.02 -12.24 -1.77
CA ALA A 52 4.34 -11.70 -2.03
C ALA A 52 4.40 -10.17 -2.03
N VAL A 53 5.59 -9.64 -1.76
CA VAL A 53 5.97 -8.25 -1.99
C VAL A 53 7.12 -8.23 -2.98
N SER A 54 7.04 -7.40 -4.00
CA SER A 54 8.18 -7.16 -4.89
C SER A 54 8.32 -5.72 -5.31
N SER A 55 9.54 -5.31 -5.62
CA SER A 55 9.84 -4.02 -6.23
C SER A 55 11.22 -4.10 -6.88
N ALA A 56 11.36 -3.60 -8.11
CA ALA A 56 12.59 -3.76 -8.90
C ALA A 56 13.12 -5.21 -8.87
N ASN A 57 14.36 -5.40 -8.40
CA ASN A 57 15.03 -6.69 -8.23
C ASN A 57 14.82 -7.35 -6.86
N PHE A 58 13.94 -6.81 -6.01
CA PHE A 58 13.61 -7.35 -4.70
C PHE A 58 12.27 -8.08 -4.74
N ARG A 59 12.24 -9.29 -4.19
CA ARG A 59 11.04 -10.12 -4.11
C ARG A 59 11.09 -10.98 -2.85
N LEU A 60 9.98 -11.03 -2.12
CA LEU A 60 9.79 -11.88 -0.95
C LEU A 60 8.45 -12.60 -1.06
N GLU A 61 8.47 -13.93 -0.96
CA GLU A 61 7.29 -14.81 -1.17
C GLU A 61 6.93 -15.64 0.07
N TYR A 62 7.46 -15.29 1.24
CA TYR A 62 7.29 -16.09 2.46
C TYR A 62 5.88 -16.01 3.08
N GLY A 63 4.96 -15.26 2.47
CA GLY A 63 3.64 -14.99 3.01
C GLY A 63 3.69 -14.02 4.20
N TRP A 64 2.93 -12.94 4.16
CA TRP A 64 2.89 -11.94 5.22
C TRP A 64 1.46 -11.74 5.73
N SER A 65 1.30 -11.55 7.04
CA SER A 65 0.04 -11.06 7.60
C SER A 65 0.04 -9.54 7.52
N VAL A 66 -0.90 -8.96 6.79
CA VAL A 66 -0.99 -7.52 6.54
C VAL A 66 -2.39 -7.00 6.87
N ILE A 67 -2.52 -5.71 7.18
CA ILE A 67 -3.81 -5.07 7.49
C ILE A 67 -4.12 -4.03 6.42
N SER A 68 -5.35 -4.02 5.93
CA SER A 68 -5.88 -2.91 5.14
C SER A 68 -6.30 -1.77 6.09
N ASP A 69 -5.42 -0.78 6.26
CA ASP A 69 -5.60 0.31 7.21
C ASP A 69 -5.80 1.66 6.49
N THR A 70 -7.03 2.18 6.52
CA THR A 70 -7.37 3.50 5.95
C THR A 70 -6.95 4.67 6.84
N SER A 71 -6.51 4.41 8.08
CA SER A 71 -6.06 5.45 9.03
C SER A 71 -4.57 5.81 8.88
N SER A 72 -3.81 5.02 8.11
CA SER A 72 -2.40 5.25 7.82
C SER A 72 -2.19 5.97 6.49
N ALA A 73 -1.37 7.02 6.49
CA ALA A 73 -1.00 7.75 5.27
C ALA A 73 0.13 7.08 4.47
N LEU A 74 0.75 6.02 5.01
CA LEU A 74 1.92 5.34 4.45
C LEU A 74 1.73 3.82 4.47
N ILE A 75 2.42 3.13 3.57
CA ILE A 75 2.59 1.68 3.67
C ILE A 75 3.63 1.40 4.75
N VAL A 76 3.21 0.75 5.83
CA VAL A 76 4.09 0.38 6.95
C VAL A 76 4.63 -1.03 6.72
N ALA A 77 5.93 -1.21 6.93
CA ALA A 77 6.62 -2.49 6.80
C ALA A 77 7.68 -2.64 7.91
N PRO A 78 8.15 -3.86 8.22
CA PRO A 78 9.28 -4.05 9.13
C PRO A 78 10.49 -3.24 8.69
N LEU A 79 11.26 -2.73 9.66
CA LEU A 79 12.37 -1.82 9.42
C LEU A 79 13.37 -2.37 8.38
N THR A 80 13.68 -3.66 8.42
CA THR A 80 14.62 -4.29 7.49
C THR A 80 14.11 -4.28 6.05
N ILE A 81 12.80 -4.45 5.84
CA ILE A 81 12.16 -4.42 4.52
C ILE A 81 12.08 -2.98 4.01
N ALA A 82 11.60 -2.06 4.86
CA ALA A 82 11.50 -0.66 4.51
C ALA A 82 12.87 -0.05 4.17
N ALA A 83 13.90 -0.34 4.98
CA ALA A 83 15.27 0.11 4.73
C ALA A 83 15.86 -0.49 3.44
N ARG A 84 15.56 -1.76 3.14
CA ARG A 84 16.01 -2.40 1.90
C ARG A 84 15.37 -1.76 0.68
N LEU A 85 14.07 -1.51 0.70
CA LEU A 85 13.36 -0.81 -0.37
C LEU A 85 13.88 0.63 -0.54
N ALA A 86 14.05 1.35 0.56
CA ALA A 86 14.63 2.70 0.54
C ALA A 86 16.02 2.71 -0.12
N SER A 87 16.87 1.73 0.19
CA SER A 87 18.19 1.59 -0.43
C SER A 87 18.13 1.27 -1.93
N ILE A 88 17.21 0.41 -2.38
CA ILE A 88 17.02 0.08 -3.81
C ILE A 88 16.73 1.33 -4.63
N PHE A 89 15.93 2.25 -4.09
CA PHE A 89 15.60 3.50 -4.74
C PHE A 89 16.64 4.61 -4.51
N GLY A 90 17.73 4.34 -3.79
CA GLY A 90 18.79 5.31 -3.51
C GLY A 90 18.37 6.41 -2.54
N ALA A 91 17.43 6.12 -1.64
CA ALA A 91 17.03 7.04 -0.59
C ALA A 91 18.13 7.18 0.48
N GLN A 92 18.29 8.39 1.01
CA GLN A 92 19.20 8.67 2.10
C GLN A 92 18.41 8.68 3.41
N CYS A 93 18.74 7.73 4.30
CA CYS A 93 18.12 7.60 5.61
C CYS A 93 19.15 8.04 6.68
N PRO A 94 19.00 9.22 7.31
CA PRO A 94 19.93 9.68 8.33
C PRO A 94 19.82 8.80 9.58
N VAL A 95 20.93 8.18 9.97
CA VAL A 95 20.99 7.05 10.92
C VAL A 95 20.73 7.38 12.39
N LEU A 96 20.42 8.64 12.77
CA LEU A 96 20.39 9.01 14.19
C LEU A 96 19.06 9.56 14.72
N PHE A 97 18.20 10.21 13.93
CA PHE A 97 16.96 10.83 14.47
C PHE A 97 15.79 10.96 13.49
N SER A 98 15.92 10.53 12.24
CA SER A 98 14.87 10.75 11.22
C SER A 98 14.09 9.47 10.98
N SER A 99 12.80 9.48 11.29
CA SER A 99 11.84 8.45 10.87
C SER A 99 11.50 8.51 9.37
N SER A 100 12.34 9.19 8.57
CA SER A 100 12.08 9.54 7.18
C SER A 100 13.35 9.37 6.35
N CYS A 101 13.21 8.76 5.17
CA CYS A 101 14.25 8.68 4.16
C CYS A 101 13.94 9.66 3.02
N PHE A 102 14.96 10.33 2.50
CA PHE A 102 14.80 11.34 1.45
C PHE A 102 15.29 10.83 0.11
N LEU A 103 14.51 11.06 -0.94
CA LEU A 103 14.91 10.85 -2.33
C LEU A 103 15.03 12.18 -3.05
N ASN A 104 15.99 12.28 -3.97
CA ASN A 104 16.07 13.41 -4.88
C ASN A 104 14.88 13.35 -5.86
N CYS A 105 14.10 14.44 -5.94
CA CYS A 105 12.92 14.53 -6.81
C CYS A 105 13.21 14.21 -8.28
N GLN A 106 14.43 14.49 -8.77
CA GLN A 106 14.83 14.17 -10.13
C GLN A 106 14.88 12.66 -10.41
N ARG A 107 14.99 11.83 -9.36
CA ARG A 107 15.04 10.36 -9.45
C ARG A 107 13.69 9.69 -9.22
N ILE A 108 12.62 10.45 -8.95
CA ILE A 108 11.27 9.90 -8.76
C ILE A 108 10.82 9.10 -9.98
N SER A 109 11.14 9.54 -11.20
CA SER A 109 10.74 8.83 -12.42
C SER A 109 11.35 7.43 -12.56
N LEU A 110 12.46 7.14 -11.88
CA LEU A 110 13.04 5.80 -11.80
C LEU A 110 12.33 4.97 -10.74
N ALA A 111 12.05 5.57 -9.58
CA ALA A 111 11.35 4.89 -8.49
C ALA A 111 9.89 4.54 -8.82
N VAL A 112 9.19 5.41 -9.56
CA VAL A 112 7.80 5.17 -9.99
C VAL A 112 7.70 4.07 -11.04
N ARG A 113 8.72 3.91 -11.89
CA ARG A 113 8.75 2.85 -12.91
C ARG A 113 8.86 1.45 -12.31
N GLU A 114 9.65 1.32 -11.25
CA GLU A 114 9.99 0.05 -10.59
C GLU A 114 9.12 -0.22 -9.35
N GLY A 115 7.90 0.33 -9.33
CA GLY A 115 7.03 0.47 -8.15
C GLY A 115 6.83 -0.80 -7.31
N ILE A 116 6.32 -0.61 -6.10
CA ILE A 116 6.03 -1.72 -5.19
C ILE A 116 4.78 -2.46 -5.66
N ALA A 117 4.93 -3.74 -5.99
CA ALA A 117 3.84 -4.66 -6.26
C ALA A 117 3.55 -5.52 -5.03
N LEU A 118 2.28 -5.54 -4.64
CA LEU A 118 1.75 -6.36 -3.56
C LEU A 118 0.87 -7.44 -4.21
N PHE A 119 1.19 -8.71 -3.96
CA PHE A 119 0.42 -9.84 -4.47
C PHE A 119 -0.40 -10.41 -3.33
N ILE A 120 -1.72 -10.29 -3.45
CA ILE A 120 -2.70 -11.02 -2.67
C ILE A 120 -2.93 -12.39 -3.30
#